data_AF-M9T375-F1
#
_entry.id   AF-M9T375-F1
#
_cell.length_a   1.000
_cell.length_b   1.000
_cell.length_c   1.000
_cell.angle_alpha   90.00
_cell.angle_beta   90.00
_cell.angle_gamma   90.00
#
_symmetry.space_group_name_H-M   'P 1'
#
loop_
_entity.id
_entity.type
_entity.pdbx_description
1 polymer ?
#
loop_
_entity_poly.entity_id
_entity_poly.type
_entity_poly.pdbx_seq_one_letter_code
_entity_poly.pdbx_strand_id
1 'polypeptide(L)'
;VNVKETGQILLVDYSDIKNLKTTTIESAKFLHDGGWDASKRYFLVAANASNKVAVVDTKLGKLAALVDVKKLPHPGRGANFVHPQFGPVWATGHLGADVVTLISTASDDKKFAKYQSNVWKVVQEVKHVPGNLFVKTHPKS
;
A
#
# COMPACT_ATOMS: atom_id res chain seq x y z
N VAL A 1 -2.24 2.57 13.43
CA VAL A 1 -3.20 3.71 13.50
C VAL A 1 -2.72 4.78 12.53
N ASN A 2 -3.59 5.32 11.69
CA ASN A 2 -3.25 6.42 10.79
C ASN A 2 -3.66 7.74 11.45
N VAL A 3 -2.71 8.66 11.61
CA VAL A 3 -2.95 10.03 12.08
C VAL A 3 -2.98 10.91 10.83
N LYS A 4 -4.19 11.11 10.31
CA LYS A 4 -4.46 11.56 8.95
C LYS A 4 -3.82 12.91 8.60
N GLU A 5 -4.10 13.94 9.38
CA GLU A 5 -3.73 15.31 9.06
C GLU A 5 -2.22 15.56 9.22
N THR A 6 -1.58 14.86 10.17
CA THR A 6 -0.12 14.95 10.39
C THR A 6 0.66 14.03 9.46
N GLY A 7 0.01 13.06 8.82
CA GLY A 7 0.67 12.09 7.95
C GLY A 7 1.56 11.10 8.70
N GLN A 8 1.17 10.77 9.93
CA GLN A 8 1.92 9.83 10.78
C GLN A 8 1.20 8.50 10.87
N ILE A 9 1.97 7.41 10.88
CA ILE A 9 1.48 6.05 11.11
C ILE A 9 2.03 5.60 12.46
N LEU A 10 1.15 5.25 13.38
CA LEU A 10 1.54 4.69 14.68
C LEU A 10 1.43 3.17 14.64
N LEU A 11 2.54 2.49 14.88
CA LEU A 11 2.53 1.09 15.30
C LEU A 11 2.39 1.08 16.82
N VAL A 12 1.31 0.49 17.31
CA VAL A 12 0.97 0.48 18.74
C VAL A 12 1.12 -0.95 19.24
N ASP A 13 2.07 -1.17 20.13
CA ASP A 13 2.26 -2.43 20.81
C ASP A 13 1.27 -2.50 21.99
N TYR A 14 0.33 -3.44 21.87
CA TYR A 14 -0.74 -3.65 22.84
C TYR A 14 -0.47 -4.84 23.78
N SER A 15 0.76 -5.36 23.83
CA SER A 15 1.15 -6.43 24.77
C SER A 15 1.09 -5.97 26.24
N ASP A 16 1.31 -4.68 26.50
CA ASP A 16 1.12 -4.04 27.81
C ASP A 16 0.39 -2.70 27.63
N ILE A 17 -0.93 -2.74 27.80
CA ILE A 17 -1.79 -1.55 27.66
C ILE A 17 -1.59 -0.52 28.78
N LYS A 18 -0.94 -0.88 29.90
CA LYS A 18 -0.64 0.05 30.99
C LYS A 18 0.63 0.85 30.70
N ASN A 19 1.58 0.24 30.00
CA ASN A 19 2.87 0.85 29.62
C ASN A 19 3.03 0.86 28.09
N LEU A 20 2.08 1.52 27.41
CA LEU A 20 1.93 1.45 25.96
C LEU A 20 3.20 1.90 25.22
N LYS A 21 3.71 1.04 24.33
CA LYS A 21 4.82 1.39 23.43
C LYS A 21 4.27 1.74 22.05
N THR A 22 4.78 2.82 21.48
CA THR A 22 4.42 3.25 20.13
C THR A 22 5.66 3.52 19.30
N THR A 23 5.57 3.23 18.00
CA THR A 23 6.53 3.69 16.99
C THR A 23 5.80 4.64 16.06
N THR A 24 6.21 5.90 16.05
CA THR A 24 5.69 6.93 15.14
C THR A 24 6.50 6.94 13.87
N ILE A 25 5.84 6.70 12.75
CA ILE A 25 6.45 6.66 11.42
C ILE A 25 5.92 7.83 10.61
N GLU A 26 6.81 8.72 10.18
CA GLU A 26 6.47 9.80 9.25
C GLU A 26 6.19 9.24 7.86
N SER A 27 5.18 9.76 7.17
CA SER A 27 4.80 9.32 5.83
C SER A 27 4.38 10.50 4.95
N ALA A 28 3.09 10.62 4.60
CA ALA A 28 2.53 11.73 3.86
C ALA A 28 1.18 12.14 4.45
N LYS A 29 0.84 13.43 4.36
CA LYS A 29 -0.43 13.96 4.89
C LYS A 29 -1.64 13.35 4.20
N PHE A 30 -2.77 13.40 4.88
CA PHE A 30 -4.07 12.91 4.40
C PHE A 30 -4.12 11.39 4.22
N LEU A 31 -3.53 10.66 5.17
CA LEU A 31 -3.69 9.21 5.25
C LEU A 31 -5.16 8.84 5.38
N HIS A 32 -5.58 7.82 4.65
CA HIS A 32 -6.97 7.40 4.58
C HIS A 32 -7.04 5.88 4.83
N ASP A 33 -7.29 5.12 3.78
CA ASP A 33 -7.49 3.68 3.76
C ASP A 33 -6.27 2.95 3.18
N GLY A 34 -6.20 1.65 3.43
CA GLY A 34 -5.06 0.83 3.09
C GLY A 34 -5.24 -0.62 3.49
N GLY A 35 -4.29 -1.45 3.08
CA GLY A 35 -4.30 -2.86 3.41
C GLY A 35 -2.93 -3.49 3.33
N TRP A 36 -2.88 -4.73 3.80
CA TRP A 36 -1.69 -5.54 3.76
C TRP A 36 -1.36 -6.01 2.36
N ASP A 37 -0.07 -6.11 2.06
CA ASP A 37 0.43 -6.93 0.97
C ASP A 37 0.05 -8.41 1.16
N ALA A 38 0.33 -9.24 0.15
CA ALA A 38 0.03 -10.67 0.21
C ALA A 38 0.77 -11.39 1.35
N SER A 39 1.98 -10.96 1.71
CA SER A 39 2.79 -11.57 2.77
C SER A 39 2.39 -11.17 4.19
N LYS A 40 1.53 -10.15 4.35
CA LYS A 40 1.14 -9.57 5.64
C LYS A 40 2.30 -8.95 6.41
N ARG A 41 3.35 -8.49 5.71
CA ARG A 41 4.49 -7.78 6.30
C ARG A 41 4.43 -6.28 6.03
N TYR A 42 3.94 -5.89 4.87
CA TYR A 42 3.91 -4.49 4.45
C TYR A 42 2.49 -3.97 4.49
N PHE A 43 2.31 -2.83 5.14
CA PHE A 43 1.05 -2.11 5.15
C PHE A 43 1.11 -0.97 4.12
N LEU A 44 0.28 -1.05 3.09
CA LEU A 44 0.17 -0.05 2.04
C LEU A 44 -1.06 0.82 2.32
N VAL A 45 -0.85 2.12 2.47
CA VAL A 45 -1.90 3.09 2.84
C VAL A 45 -1.89 4.29 1.91
N ALA A 46 -3.07 4.68 1.43
CA ALA A 46 -3.25 5.85 0.60
C ALA A 46 -3.13 7.14 1.44
N ALA A 47 -2.24 8.04 1.02
CA ALA A 47 -2.23 9.44 1.38
C ALA A 47 -2.97 10.21 0.27
N ASN A 48 -4.30 10.18 0.33
CA ASN A 48 -5.14 10.34 -0.86
C ASN A 48 -5.02 11.72 -1.52
N ALA A 49 -5.14 12.80 -0.75
CA ALA A 49 -5.01 14.17 -1.26
C ALA A 49 -3.55 14.54 -1.58
N SER A 50 -2.59 13.70 -1.21
CA SER A 50 -1.18 13.81 -1.62
C SER A 50 -0.85 12.96 -2.85
N ASN A 51 -1.80 12.19 -3.40
CA ASN A 51 -1.60 11.28 -4.53
C ASN A 51 -0.44 10.29 -4.33
N LYS A 52 -0.29 9.79 -3.10
CA LYS A 52 0.77 8.85 -2.73
C LYS A 52 0.21 7.61 -2.04
N VAL A 53 0.95 6.52 -2.12
CA VAL A 53 0.79 5.33 -1.26
C VAL A 53 2.02 5.20 -0.38
N ALA A 54 1.85 5.28 0.93
CA ALA A 54 2.90 4.99 1.89
C ALA A 54 2.96 3.48 2.15
N VAL A 55 4.18 2.94 2.16
CA VAL A 55 4.44 1.54 2.44
C VAL A 55 5.21 1.45 3.74
N VAL A 56 4.67 0.75 4.72
CA VAL A 56 5.31 0.55 6.03
C VAL A 56 5.73 -0.92 6.17
N ASP A 57 7.00 -1.16 6.48
CA ASP A 57 7.48 -2.46 6.94
C ASP A 57 7.11 -2.61 8.42
N THR A 58 6.10 -3.40 8.73
CA THR A 58 5.61 -3.54 10.11
C THR A 58 6.47 -4.47 10.94
N LYS A 59 7.38 -5.23 10.32
CA LYS A 59 8.37 -6.04 11.04
C LYS A 59 9.52 -5.16 11.53
N LEU A 60 9.95 -4.19 10.71
CA LEU A 60 11.04 -3.27 11.07
C LEU A 60 10.54 -1.98 11.75
N GLY A 61 9.25 -1.69 11.66
CA GLY A 61 8.66 -0.47 12.21
C GLY A 61 9.10 0.79 11.47
N LYS A 62 9.28 0.72 10.14
CA LYS A 62 9.84 1.82 9.33
C LYS A 62 9.06 2.01 8.03
N LEU A 63 9.11 3.24 7.52
CA LEU A 63 8.67 3.54 6.16
C LEU A 63 9.60 2.83 5.17
N ALA A 64 9.03 1.98 4.32
CA ALA A 64 9.74 1.27 3.27
C ALA A 64 9.78 2.09 1.97
N ALA A 65 8.69 2.79 1.65
CA ALA A 65 8.59 3.63 0.47
C ALA A 65 7.44 4.64 0.55
N LEU A 66 7.53 5.70 -0.26
CA LEU A 66 6.43 6.56 -0.65
C LEU A 66 6.29 6.49 -2.17
N VAL A 67 5.21 5.90 -2.64
CA VAL A 67 4.98 5.64 -4.06
C VAL A 67 4.04 6.70 -4.62
N ASP A 68 4.49 7.44 -5.62
CA ASP A 68 3.63 8.36 -6.38
C ASP A 68 2.64 7.59 -7.27
N VAL A 69 1.38 7.98 -7.21
CA VAL A 69 0.28 7.36 -7.97
C VAL A 69 -0.62 8.42 -8.58
N LYS A 70 -1.64 8.02 -9.36
CA LYS A 70 -2.59 8.96 -9.92
C LYS A 70 -3.51 9.59 -8.87
N LYS A 71 -4.28 10.59 -9.32
CA LYS A 71 -5.05 11.48 -8.46
C LYS A 71 -6.04 10.73 -7.54
N LEU A 72 -6.04 11.07 -6.25
CA LEU A 72 -6.95 10.56 -5.22
C LEU A 72 -7.07 9.01 -5.21
N PRO A 73 -5.99 8.28 -4.89
CA PRO A 73 -6.07 6.83 -4.71
C PRO A 73 -7.06 6.49 -3.59
N HIS A 74 -7.90 5.50 -3.84
CA HIS A 74 -8.91 5.02 -2.90
C HIS A 74 -9.02 3.48 -2.96
N PRO A 75 -8.11 2.76 -2.29
CA PRO A 75 -7.99 1.30 -2.43
C PRO A 75 -9.05 0.49 -1.67
N GLY A 76 -9.71 1.05 -0.67
CA GLY A 76 -10.23 0.26 0.45
C GLY A 76 -9.09 -0.49 1.14
N ARG A 77 -9.08 -1.81 1.05
CA ARG A 77 -7.94 -2.65 1.47
C ARG A 77 -6.97 -2.98 0.33
N GLY A 78 -7.29 -2.56 -0.89
CA GLY A 78 -6.63 -2.96 -2.12
C GLY A 78 -6.86 -4.42 -2.48
N ALA A 79 -6.22 -4.83 -3.57
CA ALA A 79 -6.31 -6.18 -4.13
C ALA A 79 -4.90 -6.73 -4.39
N ASN A 80 -4.61 -7.92 -3.88
CA ASN A 80 -3.30 -8.57 -4.05
C ASN A 80 -3.42 -9.73 -5.04
N PHE A 81 -2.48 -9.84 -5.98
CA PHE A 81 -2.38 -10.98 -6.91
C PHE A 81 -0.96 -11.08 -7.49
N VAL A 82 -0.69 -12.16 -8.21
CA VAL A 82 0.59 -12.34 -8.93
C VAL A 82 0.36 -12.00 -10.41
N HIS A 83 0.91 -10.87 -10.84
CA HIS A 83 0.89 -10.46 -12.24
C HIS A 83 1.86 -11.33 -13.07
N PRO A 84 1.47 -11.83 -14.25
CA PRO A 84 2.33 -12.72 -15.06
C PRO A 84 3.71 -12.11 -15.38
N GLN A 85 3.75 -10.81 -15.66
CA GLN A 85 4.98 -10.11 -16.06
C GLN A 85 5.71 -9.41 -14.91
N PHE A 86 5.00 -9.06 -13.83
CA PHE A 86 5.55 -8.20 -12.77
C PHE A 86 5.63 -8.86 -11.40
N GLY A 87 5.15 -10.10 -11.27
CA GLY A 87 5.14 -10.82 -10.00
C GLY A 87 4.08 -10.29 -9.03
N PRO A 88 4.31 -10.40 -7.72
CA PRO A 88 3.36 -9.91 -6.71
C PRO A 88 3.10 -8.42 -6.86
N VAL A 89 1.82 -8.06 -6.93
CA VAL A 89 1.36 -6.67 -6.98
C VAL A 89 0.23 -6.45 -5.99
N TRP A 90 0.11 -5.21 -5.54
CA TRP A 90 -1.04 -4.67 -4.83
C TRP A 90 -1.67 -3.56 -5.69
N ALA A 91 -2.98 -3.59 -5.83
CA ALA A 91 -3.73 -2.68 -6.69
C ALA A 91 -4.55 -1.66 -5.89
N THR A 92 -4.67 -0.45 -6.44
CA THR A 92 -5.59 0.60 -5.99
C THR A 92 -6.37 1.18 -7.16
N GLY A 93 -7.64 1.50 -6.92
CA GLY A 93 -8.43 2.37 -7.79
C GLY A 93 -8.26 3.83 -7.40
N HIS A 94 -8.89 4.71 -8.19
CA HIS A 94 -8.80 6.16 -8.02
C HIS A 94 -10.17 6.82 -8.10
N LEU A 95 -10.43 7.75 -7.18
CA LEU A 95 -11.57 8.66 -7.27
C LEU A 95 -11.35 9.72 -8.35
N GLY A 96 -10.11 10.18 -8.51
CA GLY A 96 -9.77 11.32 -9.36
C GLY A 96 -9.10 10.99 -10.68
N ALA A 97 -8.95 9.72 -11.02
CA ALA A 97 -8.29 9.25 -12.24
C ALA A 97 -8.98 8.01 -12.81
N ASP A 98 -8.86 7.83 -14.14
CA ASP A 98 -9.49 6.76 -14.91
C ASP A 98 -8.61 5.53 -15.06
N VAL A 99 -7.90 5.16 -13.98
CA VAL A 99 -6.99 4.00 -13.97
C VAL A 99 -7.09 3.19 -12.68
N VAL A 100 -6.67 1.94 -12.76
CA VAL A 100 -6.26 1.11 -11.62
C VAL A 100 -4.74 1.01 -11.65
N THR A 101 -4.09 1.45 -10.57
CA THR A 101 -2.63 1.43 -10.43
C THR A 101 -2.17 0.12 -9.77
N LEU A 102 -1.17 -0.53 -10.35
CA LEU A 102 -0.51 -1.71 -9.79
C LEU A 102 0.87 -1.35 -9.23
N ILE A 103 1.07 -1.59 -7.94
CA ILE A 103 2.35 -1.39 -7.25
C ILE A 103 2.97 -2.76 -6.99
N SER A 104 4.24 -2.95 -7.37
CA SER A 104 4.95 -4.20 -7.07
C SER A 104 5.23 -4.34 -5.58
N THR A 105 4.95 -5.54 -5.08
CA THR A 105 5.19 -5.97 -3.69
C THR A 105 6.09 -7.20 -3.64
N ALA A 106 6.95 -7.38 -4.64
CA ALA A 106 7.87 -8.51 -4.68
C ALA A 106 8.72 -8.57 -3.40
N SER A 107 8.77 -9.76 -2.79
CA SER A 107 9.52 -10.01 -1.55
C SER A 107 10.85 -10.70 -1.83
N ASP A 108 11.72 -10.77 -0.84
CA ASP A 108 13.03 -11.44 -0.90
C ASP A 108 12.96 -12.97 -1.12
N ASP A 109 11.75 -13.52 -1.27
CA ASP A 109 11.55 -14.91 -1.66
C ASP A 109 12.23 -15.16 -3.03
N LYS A 110 13.05 -16.21 -3.10
CA LYS A 110 13.81 -16.59 -4.30
C LYS A 110 12.94 -16.68 -5.55
N LYS A 111 11.68 -17.11 -5.42
CA LYS A 111 10.75 -17.21 -6.56
C LYS A 111 10.39 -15.85 -7.18
N PHE A 112 10.56 -14.76 -6.43
CA PHE A 112 10.30 -13.40 -6.86
C PHE A 112 11.57 -12.56 -7.07
N ALA A 113 12.76 -13.16 -6.98
CA ALA A 113 14.04 -12.47 -7.13
C ALA A 113 14.14 -11.67 -8.44
N LYS A 114 13.59 -12.19 -9.55
CA LYS A 114 13.58 -11.50 -10.85
C LYS A 114 12.73 -10.22 -10.89
N TYR A 115 11.87 -9.99 -9.90
CA TYR A 115 10.99 -8.82 -9.80
C TYR A 115 11.48 -7.78 -8.78
N GLN A 116 12.62 -8.03 -8.12
CA GLN A 116 13.18 -7.18 -7.08
C GLN A 116 13.45 -5.74 -7.54
N SER A 117 13.82 -5.55 -8.81
CA SER A 117 14.02 -4.21 -9.40
C SER A 117 12.76 -3.33 -9.42
N ASN A 118 11.58 -3.95 -9.29
CA ASN A 118 10.29 -3.27 -9.40
C ASN A 118 9.69 -2.92 -8.04
N VAL A 119 10.24 -3.44 -6.94
CA VAL A 119 9.67 -3.30 -5.60
C VAL A 119 9.38 -1.84 -5.26
N TRP A 120 8.15 -1.57 -4.79
CA TRP A 120 7.63 -0.24 -4.49
C TRP A 120 7.54 0.73 -5.66
N LYS A 121 7.52 0.23 -6.90
CA LYS A 121 7.24 1.03 -8.09
C LYS A 121 5.85 0.72 -8.63
N VAL A 122 5.23 1.73 -9.23
CA VAL A 122 4.09 1.52 -10.13
C VAL A 122 4.61 0.77 -11.35
N VAL A 123 4.13 -0.46 -11.55
CA VAL A 123 4.53 -1.33 -12.66
C VAL A 123 3.56 -1.28 -13.82
N GLN A 124 2.30 -0.88 -13.56
CA GLN A 124 1.28 -0.77 -14.60
C GLN A 124 0.15 0.15 -14.16
N GLU A 125 -0.40 0.86 -15.14
CA GLU A 125 -1.66 1.59 -15.05
C GLU A 125 -2.66 0.92 -16.00
N VAL A 126 -3.77 0.41 -15.46
CA VAL A 126 -4.82 -0.24 -16.26
C VAL A 126 -5.95 0.75 -16.45
N LYS A 127 -6.32 1.04 -17.70
CA LYS A 127 -7.44 1.94 -18.00
C LYS A 127 -8.73 1.44 -17.34
N HIS A 128 -9.44 2.36 -16.70
CA HIS A 128 -10.69 2.14 -15.99
C HIS A 128 -11.56 3.41 -16.09
N VAL A 129 -12.46 3.63 -15.13
CA VAL A 129 -13.29 4.85 -15.00
C VAL A 129 -12.93 5.58 -13.71
N PRO A 130 -13.06 6.92 -13.67
CA PRO A 130 -12.89 7.68 -12.43
C PRO A 130 -14.01 7.39 -11.43
N GLY A 131 -13.82 7.78 -10.18
CA GLY A 131 -14.79 7.53 -9.10
C GLY A 131 -14.73 6.12 -8.51
N ASN A 132 -13.68 5.35 -8.78
CA ASN A 132 -13.51 4.03 -8.19
C ASN A 132 -13.25 4.15 -6.68
N LEU A 133 -14.06 3.45 -5.88
CA LEU A 133 -13.93 3.39 -4.41
C LEU A 133 -13.25 2.11 -3.92
N PHE A 134 -13.38 1.01 -4.67
CA PHE A 134 -12.93 -0.30 -4.23
C PHE A 134 -12.40 -1.12 -5.41
N VAL A 135 -11.33 -1.85 -5.13
CA VAL A 135 -10.83 -2.94 -5.97
C VAL A 135 -10.84 -4.25 -5.19
N LYS A 136 -11.07 -5.36 -5.89
CA LYS A 136 -11.15 -6.67 -5.25
C LYS A 136 -10.65 -7.79 -6.15
N THR A 137 -10.08 -8.80 -5.51
CA THR A 137 -9.74 -10.09 -6.12
C THR A 137 -9.69 -11.15 -5.01
N HIS A 138 -9.51 -12.41 -5.40
CA HIS A 138 -9.29 -13.53 -4.51
C HIS A 138 -8.28 -14.52 -5.13
N PRO A 139 -7.44 -15.22 -4.34
CA PRO A 139 -6.48 -16.20 -4.88
C PRO A 139 -7.07 -17.40 -5.66
N LYS A 140 -8.40 -17.52 -5.71
CA LYS A 140 -9.13 -18.60 -6.40
C LYS A 140 -10.15 -18.07 -7.43
N SER A 141 -10.06 -16.78 -7.77
CA SER A 141 -10.86 -16.18 -8.83
C SER A 141 -10.23 -16.42 -10.20
#